data_AF-A0AAV5M7N9-F1
#
_entry.id   AF-A0AAV5M7N9-F1
#
_cell.length_a   1.000
_cell.length_b   1.000
_cell.length_c   1.000
_cell.angle_alpha   90.00
_cell.angle_beta   90.00
_cell.angle_gamma   90.00
#
_symmetry.space_group_name_H-M   'P 1'
#
loop_
_entity.id
_entity.type
_entity.pdbx_description
1 polymer ?
#
loop_
_entity_poly.entity_id
_entity_poly.type
_entity_poly.pdbx_seq_one_letter_code
_entity_poly.pdbx_strand_id
1 'polypeptide(L)' 'MLVWNLRREFQIRKVHMAVVLNGYGRTVGIVTLEGVVEEIVGDIFDENDSKQGDAKKTC' A
#
# COMPACT_ATOMS: atom_id res chain seq x y z
N MET A 1 -9.17 8.40 -7.40
CA MET A 1 -7.88 7.91 -7.92
C MET A 1 -7.68 6.51 -7.37
N LEU A 2 -7.47 5.49 -8.21
CA LEU A 2 -7.28 4.12 -7.74
C LEU A 2 -5.83 3.89 -7.30
N VAL A 3 -5.62 3.07 -6.27
CA VAL A 3 -4.32 2.69 -5.70
C VAL A 3 -3.38 2.09 -6.77
N TRP A 4 -3.94 1.36 -7.74
CA TRP A 4 -3.23 0.82 -8.91
C TRP A 4 -2.53 1.87 -9.77
N ASN A 5 -3.17 3.02 -9.98
CA ASN A 5 -2.58 4.09 -10.79
C ASN A 5 -1.42 4.74 -10.04
N LEU A 6 -1.58 4.93 -8.74
CA LEU A 6 -0.53 5.47 -7.87
C LEU A 6 0.71 4.56 -7.89
N ARG A 7 0.55 3.24 -7.74
CA ARG A 7 1.67 2.27 -7.85
C ARG A 7 2.41 2.40 -9.18
N ARG A 8 1.67 2.52 -10.28
CA ARG A 8 2.26 2.66 -11.62
C ARG A 8 3.06 3.95 -11.73
N GLU A 9 2.59 5.05 -11.15
CA GLU A 9 3.32 6.32 -11.12
C GLU A 9 4.60 6.23 -10.28
N PHE A 10 4.57 5.55 -9.14
CA PHE A 10 5.77 5.26 -8.34
C PHE A 10 6.82 4.48 -9.14
N GLN A 11 6.39 3.46 -9.89
CA GLN A 11 7.27 2.66 -10.74
C GLN A 11 7.87 3.46 -11.90
N ILE A 12 7.07 4.31 -12.56
CA ILE A 12 7.53 5.15 -13.67
C ILE A 12 8.53 6.21 -13.19
N ARG A 13 8.23 6.85 -12.05
CA ARG A 13 9.05 7.93 -11.49
C ARG A 13 10.27 7.43 -10.71
N LYS A 14 10.38 6.11 -10.47
CA LYS A 14 11.43 5.47 -9.65
C LYS A 14 11.60 6.14 -8.28
N VAL A 15 10.48 6.52 -7.67
CA VAL A 15 10.44 7.08 -6.30
C VAL A 15 9.83 6.05 -5.37
N HIS A 16 10.22 6.07 -4.09
CA HIS A 16 9.73 5.11 -3.09
C HIS A 16 8.79 5.73 -2.05
N MET A 17 8.70 7.07 -2.02
CA MET A 17 7.90 7.84 -1.07
C MET A 17 7.27 9.04 -1.77
N ALA A 18 6.01 9.34 -1.46
CA ALA A 18 5.34 10.56 -1.89
C ALA A 18 4.58 11.20 -0.72
N VAL A 19 4.50 12.53 -0.74
CA VAL A 19 3.75 13.31 0.25
C VAL A 19 2.40 13.69 -0.34
N VAL A 20 1.33 13.39 0.39
CA VAL A 20 -0.03 13.76 -0.01
C VAL A 20 -0.34 15.13 0.57
N LEU A 21 -0.66 16.08 -0.32
CA LEU A 21 -1.07 17.43 0.04
C LEU A 21 -2.59 17.55 -0.06
N ASN A 22 -3.20 18.37 0.81
CA ASN A 22 -4.59 18.79 0.66
C ASN A 22 -4.71 20.05 -0.21
N GLY A 23 -5.95 20.48 -0.47
CA GLY A 23 -6.24 21.70 -1.23
C GLY A 23 -5.75 23.01 -0.61
N TYR A 24 -5.23 22.98 0.63
CA TYR A 24 -4.66 24.14 1.33
C TYR A 24 -3.13 24.05 1.45
N GLY A 25 -2.49 23.11 0.73
CA GLY A 25 -1.04 22.92 0.75
C GLY A 25 -0.51 22.32 2.06
N ARG A 26 -1.38 21.86 2.96
CA ARG A 26 -0.98 21.13 4.16
C ARG A 26 -0.77 19.67 3.83
N THR A 27 0.24 19.06 4.44
CA THR A 27 0.50 17.63 4.35
C THR A 27 -0.59 16.86 5.06
N VAL A 28 -1.30 16.01 4.34
CA VAL A 28 -2.27 15.06 4.89
C VAL A 28 -1.54 13.86 5.45
N GLY A 29 -0.51 13.40 4.75
CA GLY A 29 0.26 12.24 5.14
C GLY A 29 1.32 11.88 4.10
N ILE A 30 1.98 10.76 4.35
CA ILE A 30 3.02 10.21 3.49
C ILE A 30 2.54 8.84 3.02
N VAL A 31 2.84 8.51 1.77
CA VAL A 31 2.56 7.19 1.21
C VAL A 31 3.87 6.60 0.69
N THR A 32 4.10 5.33 0.99
CA THR A 32 5.27 4.58 0.54
C THR A 32 4.84 3.53 -0.48
N LEU A 33 5.79 3.13 -1.33
CA LEU A 33 5.54 2.07 -2.30
C LEU A 33 5.14 0.75 -1.61
N GLU A 34 5.74 0.43 -0.46
CA GLU A 34 5.45 -0.80 0.29
C GLU A 34 3.99 -0.87 0.76
N GLY A 35 3.46 0.19 1.37
CA GLY A 35 2.06 0.22 1.81
C GLY A 35 1.06 0.16 0.66
N VAL A 36 1.40 0.75 -0.49
CA VAL A 36 0.56 0.68 -1.71
C VAL A 36 0.54 -0.75 -2.26
N VAL A 37 1.65 -1.48 -2.16
CA VAL A 37 1.75 -2.87 -2.61
C VAL A 37 0.99 -3.80 -1.66
N GLU A 38 1.12 -3.61 -0.35
CA GLU A 38 0.41 -4.39 0.67
C GLU A 38 -1.12 -4.27 0.52
N GLU A 39 -1.65 -3.06 0.27
CA GLU A 39 -3.10 -2.88 0.10
C GLU A 39 -3.65 -3.51 -1.20
N ILE A 40 -2.82 -3.60 -2.25
CA ILE A 40 -3.21 -4.23 -3.52
C ILE A 40 -3.10 -5.76 -3.45
N VAL A 41 -2.05 -6.28 -2.81
CA VAL A 41 -1.73 -7.72 -2.81
C VAL A 41 -2.37 -8.44 -1.62
N GLY A 42 -2.60 -7.74 -0.50
CA GLY A 42 -3.04 -8.34 0.76
C GLY A 42 -1.96 -9.23 1.39
N ASP A 43 -2.35 -10.06 2.37
CA ASP A 43 -1.51 -11.16 2.84
C ASP A 43 -1.36 -12.16 1.69
N ILE A 44 -0.14 -12.31 1.20
CA ILE A 44 0.17 -13.24 0.13
C ILE A 44 -0.09 -14.64 0.69
N PHE A 45 -1.21 -15.25 0.30
CA PHE A 45 -1.48 -16.66 0.59
C PHE A 45 -0.37 -17.48 -0.07
N ASP A 46 0.53 -18.03 0.74
CA ASP A 46 1.46 -19.05 0.30
C ASP A 46 0.64 -20.28 -0.13
N GLU A 47 0.94 -20.90 -1.27
CA GLU A 47 0.22 -22.09 -1.78
C GLU A 47 0.26 -23.26 -0.77
N ASN A 48 1.12 -23.16 0.24
CA ASN A 48 1.26 -24.12 1.33
C ASN A 48 0.36 -23.84 2.55
N ASP A 49 -0.34 -22.69 2.63
CA ASP A 49 -1.19 -22.38 3.78
C ASP A 49 -2.55 -23.06 3.68
N SER A 50 -2.53 -24.33 4.07
CA SER A 50 -3.68 -25.22 4.11
C SER A 50 -4.65 -24.79 5.20
N LYS A 51 -5.60 -23.90 4.87
CA LYS A 51 -6.84 -23.62 5.63
C LYS A 51 -6.73 -23.86 7.14
N GLN A 52 -6.26 -22.86 7.87
CA GLN A 52 -6.75 -22.65 9.23
C GLN A 52 -6.95 -21.16 9.44
N GLY A 53 -8.19 -20.79 9.72
CA GLY A 53 -8.56 -19.40 9.95
C GLY A 53 -7.94 -18.93 11.25
N ASP A 54 -7.22 -17.82 11.19
CA ASP A 54 -6.80 -17.09 12.38
C ASP A 54 -7.24 -15.64 12.28
N ALA A 55 -8.45 -15.42 12.78
CA ALA A 55 -8.78 -14.15 13.39
C ALA A 55 -7.93 -13.99 14.67
N LYS A 56 -6.92 -13.11 14.64
CA LYS A 56 -6.53 -12.16 15.71
C LYS A 56 -5.20 -11.47 15.33
N LYS A 57 -5.20 -10.14 15.20
CA LYS A 57 -5.00 -9.09 16.23
C LYS A 57 -3.57 -8.98 16.78
N THR A 58 -3.08 -7.74 16.70
CA THR A 58 -2.20 -7.05 17.67
C THR A 58 -0.78 -7.60 17.83
N CYS A 59 0.17 -6.86 17.25
CA CYS A 59 1.10 -6.04 18.02
C CYS A 59 1.23 -4.67 17.31
#